data_AF-A0AAW7L6V3-F1
#
_entry.id   AF-A0AAW7L6V3-F1
#
_cell.length_a   1.000
_cell.length_b   1.000
_cell.length_c   1.000
_cell.angle_alpha   90.00
_cell.angle_beta   90.00
_cell.angle_gamma   90.00
#
_symmetry.space_group_name_H-M   'P 1'
#
loop_
_entity.id
_entity.type
_entity.pdbx_description
1 polymer ?
#
loop_
_entity_poly.entity_id
_entity_poly.type
_entity_poly.pdbx_seq_one_letter_code
_entity_poly.pdbx_strand_id
1 'polypeptide(L)'
;MNLLNSNDFWQFACQLYSEDGMQARLLDYQNLQGKNVNLCLLLYYLDSLNLAINQTQLSKLEQSISEFDQQALKPLRTTRAYLKTNQTEITDYAAIRKALLGAELKLEKQQQIILIDVVNSMDLTACSTPNNSDKYLA
;
A
#
# COMPACT_ATOMS: atom_id res chain seq x y z
N MET A 1 -17.77 11.80 13.45
CA MET A 1 -16.46 11.63 12.82
C MET A 1 -16.70 11.45 11.33
N ASN A 2 -16.06 12.23 10.46
CA ASN A 2 -16.21 12.03 9.01
C ASN A 2 -15.47 10.74 8.64
N LEU A 3 -16.18 9.80 8.02
CA LEU A 3 -15.60 8.55 7.53
C LEU A 3 -14.63 8.88 6.38
N LEU A 4 -13.42 8.34 6.44
CA LEU A 4 -12.46 8.45 5.35
C LEU A 4 -12.98 7.68 4.13
N ASN A 5 -12.84 8.27 2.95
CA ASN A 5 -13.28 7.67 1.70
C ASN A 5 -12.14 6.91 1.00
N SER A 6 -12.42 5.71 0.50
CA SER A 6 -11.43 4.89 -0.19
C SER A 6 -11.02 5.43 -1.56
N ASN A 7 -11.89 6.18 -2.25
CA ASN A 7 -11.52 6.85 -3.51
C ASN A 7 -10.60 8.04 -3.25
N ASP A 8 -10.83 8.82 -2.18
CA ASP A 8 -9.96 9.94 -1.82
C ASP A 8 -8.56 9.41 -1.45
N PHE A 9 -8.50 8.32 -0.68
CA PHE A 9 -7.24 7.65 -0.39
C PHE A 9 -6.55 7.13 -1.66
N TRP A 10 -7.28 6.50 -2.57
CA TRP A 10 -6.72 6.04 -3.84
C TRP A 10 -6.14 7.19 -4.68
N GLN A 11 -6.86 8.32 -4.76
CA GLN A 11 -6.38 9.51 -5.47
C GLN A 11 -5.11 10.08 -4.83
N PHE A 12 -5.10 10.20 -3.50
CA PHE A 12 -3.91 10.60 -2.75
C PHE A 12 -2.73 9.66 -3.04
N ALA A 13 -2.95 8.35 -2.99
CA ALA A 13 -1.91 7.35 -3.25
C ALA A 13 -1.33 7.49 -4.67
N CYS A 14 -2.18 7.70 -5.68
CA CYS A 14 -1.72 7.94 -7.05
C CYS A 14 -0.91 9.23 -7.20
N GLN A 15 -1.34 10.31 -6.54
CA GLN A 15 -0.62 11.59 -6.54
C GLN A 15 0.75 11.45 -5.89
N LEU A 16 0.80 10.89 -4.68
CA LEU A 16 2.03 10.69 -3.92
C LEU A 16 3.01 9.80 -4.71
N TYR A 17 2.52 8.71 -5.32
CA TYR A 17 3.36 7.82 -6.12
C TYR A 17 3.96 8.51 -7.36
N SER A 18 3.32 9.57 -7.86
CA SER A 18 3.79 10.35 -9.01
C SER A 18 4.82 11.41 -8.64
N GLU A 19 5.08 11.64 -7.35
CA GLU A 19 6.09 12.58 -6.88
C GLU A 19 7.52 12.05 -7.12
N ASP A 20 8.44 12.96 -7.45
CA ASP A 20 9.83 12.63 -7.75
C ASP A 20 10.49 11.89 -6.57
N GLY A 21 11.01 10.70 -6.86
CA GLY A 21 11.70 9.85 -5.88
C GLY A 21 10.78 9.01 -4.99
N MET A 22 9.46 9.27 -4.96
CA MET A 22 8.54 8.52 -4.08
C MET A 22 8.43 7.05 -4.50
N GLN A 23 8.32 6.79 -5.81
CA GLN A 23 8.28 5.42 -6.33
C GLN A 23 9.51 4.61 -5.88
N ALA A 24 10.71 5.18 -6.00
CA ALA A 24 11.94 4.51 -5.59
C ALA A 24 11.94 4.23 -4.08
N ARG A 25 11.56 5.23 -3.28
CA ARG A 25 11.48 5.10 -1.82
C ARG A 25 10.51 4.01 -1.36
N LEU A 26 9.31 3.95 -1.95
CA LEU A 26 8.30 2.92 -1.61
C LEU A 26 8.77 1.52 -2.04
N LEU A 27 9.47 1.41 -3.17
CA LEU A 27 10.08 0.16 -3.61
C LEU A 27 11.20 -0.29 -2.67
N ASP A 28 12.00 0.63 -2.13
CA ASP A 28 13.04 0.30 -1.15
C ASP A 28 12.42 -0.24 0.15
N TYR A 29 11.35 0.39 0.65
CA TYR A 29 10.61 -0.12 1.80
C TYR A 29 10.06 -1.53 1.58
N GLN A 30 9.53 -1.79 0.39
CA GLN A 30 9.04 -3.11 0.04
C GLN A 30 10.16 -4.15 -0.06
N ASN A 31 11.22 -3.86 -0.82
CA ASN A 31 12.21 -4.85 -1.21
C ASN A 31 13.29 -5.06 -0.14
N LEU A 32 13.69 -4.00 0.57
CA LEU A 32 14.76 -4.06 1.56
C LEU A 32 14.24 -4.34 2.96
N GLN A 33 13.04 -3.82 3.29
CA GLN A 33 12.49 -3.88 4.64
C GLN A 33 11.23 -4.76 4.74
N GLY A 34 10.74 -5.31 3.62
CA GLY A 34 9.54 -6.16 3.60
C GLY A 34 8.25 -5.43 3.96
N LYS A 35 8.23 -4.09 3.92
CA LYS A 35 7.08 -3.27 4.33
C LYS A 35 5.96 -3.33 3.29
N ASN A 36 4.72 -3.20 3.76
CA ASN A 36 3.57 -3.14 2.87
C ASN A 36 3.39 -1.71 2.33
N VAL A 37 3.49 -1.55 1.01
CA VAL A 37 3.40 -0.24 0.34
C VAL A 37 2.05 0.45 0.57
N ASN A 38 0.93 -0.28 0.53
CA ASN A 38 -0.40 0.32 0.77
C ASN A 38 -0.56 0.81 2.21
N LEU A 39 0.04 0.12 3.18
CA LEU A 39 0.09 0.60 4.55
C LEU A 39 0.96 1.86 4.66
N CYS A 40 2.16 1.89 4.05
CA CYS A 40 2.98 3.12 4.02
C CYS A 40 2.19 4.31 3.43
N LEU A 41 1.50 4.09 2.32
CA LEU A 41 0.65 5.10 1.67
C LEU A 41 -0.48 5.58 2.59
N LEU A 42 -1.12 4.68 3.34
CA LEU A 42 -2.15 5.05 4.31
C LEU A 42 -1.58 5.93 5.41
N LEU A 43 -0.40 5.61 5.94
CA LEU A 43 0.22 6.39 7.02
C LEU A 43 0.53 7.82 6.55
N TYR A 44 1.07 7.99 5.34
CA TYR A 44 1.24 9.31 4.74
C TYR A 44 -0.08 10.04 4.51
N TYR A 45 -1.14 9.31 4.13
CA TYR A 45 -2.47 9.90 3.96
C TYR A 45 -3.01 10.44 5.29
N LEU A 46 -2.92 9.65 6.37
CA LEU A 46 -3.33 10.09 7.70
C LEU A 46 -2.49 11.27 8.20
N ASP A 47 -1.19 11.27 7.90
CA ASP A 47 -0.31 12.39 8.23
C ASP A 47 -0.77 13.68 7.52
N SER A 48 -1.13 13.60 6.23
CA SER A 48 -1.65 14.74 5.47
C SER A 48 -2.98 15.29 6.00
N LEU A 49 -3.74 14.47 6.72
CA LEU A 49 -5.01 14.82 7.35
C LEU A 49 -4.87 15.28 8.81
N ASN A 50 -3.64 15.39 9.35
CA ASN A 50 -3.40 15.70 10.76
C ASN A 50 -4.04 14.68 11.72
N LEU A 51 -4.05 13.39 11.32
CA LEU A 51 -4.60 12.29 12.10
C LEU A 51 -3.45 11.38 12.56
N ALA A 52 -3.35 11.15 13.87
CA ALA A 52 -2.37 10.25 14.45
C ALA A 52 -3.00 8.91 14.84
N ILE A 53 -2.22 7.84 14.65
CA ILE A 53 -2.50 6.51 15.19
C ILE A 53 -1.48 6.11 16.26
N ASN A 54 -1.93 5.27 17.20
CA ASN A 54 -1.05 4.63 18.17
C ASN A 54 -0.53 3.27 17.67
N GLN A 55 0.39 2.65 18.43
CA GLN A 55 1.01 1.39 18.04
C GLN A 55 0.00 0.24 17.93
N THR A 56 -1.00 0.19 18.81
CA THR A 56 -2.05 -0.83 18.78
C THR A 56 -2.91 -0.74 17.51
N GLN A 57 -3.23 0.48 17.08
CA GLN A 57 -3.96 0.76 15.84
C GLN A 57 -3.12 0.39 14.62
N LEU A 58 -1.82 0.70 14.62
CA LEU A 58 -0.89 0.30 13.57
C LEU A 58 -0.83 -1.24 13.44
N SER A 59 -0.64 -1.96 14.55
CA SER A 59 -0.63 -3.43 14.53
C SER A 59 -1.95 -4.02 14.04
N LYS A 60 -3.09 -3.39 14.35
CA LYS A 60 -4.40 -3.81 13.83
C LYS A 60 -4.50 -3.64 12.31
N LEU A 61 -3.92 -2.57 11.75
CA LEU A 61 -3.86 -2.34 10.30
C LEU A 61 -2.95 -3.35 9.60
N GLU A 62 -1.76 -3.62 10.17
CA GLU A 62 -0.86 -4.63 9.64
C GLU A 62 -1.52 -6.02 9.62
N GLN A 63 -2.19 -6.38 10.72
CA GLN A 63 -2.85 -7.67 10.84
C GLN A 63 -4.00 -7.81 9.84
N SER A 64 -4.79 -6.75 9.60
CA SER A 64 -5.97 -6.81 8.73
C SER A 64 -5.64 -7.05 7.26
N ILE A 65 -4.45 -6.65 6.82
CA ILE A 65 -4.00 -6.85 5.44
C ILE A 65 -3.06 -8.05 5.27
N SER A 66 -2.57 -8.64 6.37
CA SER A 66 -1.51 -9.66 6.35
C SER A 66 -1.86 -10.87 5.49
N GLU A 67 -3.05 -11.45 5.67
CA GLU A 67 -3.51 -12.61 4.91
C GLU A 67 -3.69 -12.25 3.43
N PHE A 68 -4.36 -11.14 3.12
CA PHE A 68 -4.56 -10.69 1.75
C PHE A 68 -3.23 -10.41 1.03
N ASP A 69 -2.27 -9.80 1.72
CA ASP A 69 -0.93 -9.56 1.19
C ASP A 69 -0.20 -10.87 0.88
N GLN A 70 -0.22 -11.83 1.81
CA GLN A 70 0.45 -13.13 1.67
C GLN A 70 -0.18 -14.03 0.61
N GLN A 71 -1.51 -14.06 0.52
CA GLN A 71 -2.23 -15.01 -0.34
C GLN A 71 -2.51 -14.46 -1.74
N ALA A 72 -2.61 -13.13 -1.92
CA ALA A 72 -2.97 -12.53 -3.20
C ALA A 72 -1.86 -11.65 -3.79
N LEU A 73 -1.40 -10.62 -3.07
CA LEU A 73 -0.47 -9.63 -3.64
C LEU A 73 0.95 -10.16 -3.81
N LYS A 74 1.53 -10.79 -2.79
CA LYS A 74 2.88 -11.35 -2.85
C LYS A 74 3.03 -12.40 -3.96
N PRO A 75 2.12 -13.39 -4.11
CA PRO A 75 2.21 -14.35 -5.21
C PRO A 75 2.14 -13.68 -6.60
N LEU A 76 1.31 -12.66 -6.76
CA LEU A 76 1.22 -11.93 -8.03
C LEU A 76 2.50 -11.15 -8.34
N ARG A 77 3.08 -10.48 -7.35
CA ARG A 77 4.37 -9.78 -7.47
C ARG A 77 5.51 -10.74 -7.80
N THR A 78 5.57 -11.89 -7.11
CA THR A 78 6.55 -12.96 -7.40
C THR A 78 6.39 -13.48 -8.83
N THR A 79 5.15 -13.68 -9.29
CA THR A 79 4.87 -14.10 -10.66
C THR A 79 5.37 -13.07 -11.66
N ARG A 80 5.06 -11.79 -11.47
CA ARG A 80 5.56 -10.71 -12.34
C ARG A 80 7.07 -10.62 -12.36
N ALA A 81 7.73 -10.79 -11.21
CA ALA A 81 9.19 -10.77 -11.10
C ALA A 81 9.82 -11.94 -11.87
N TYR A 82 9.31 -13.16 -11.67
CA TYR A 82 9.74 -14.34 -12.40
C TYR A 82 9.61 -14.15 -13.92
N LEU A 83 8.46 -13.67 -14.40
CA LEU A 83 8.24 -13.47 -15.83
C LEU A 83 9.13 -12.37 -16.40
N LYS A 84 9.44 -11.32 -15.63
CA LYS A 84 10.38 -10.28 -16.05
C LYS A 84 11.80 -10.83 -16.23
N THR A 85 12.25 -11.69 -15.31
CA THR A 85 13.57 -12.32 -15.41
C THR A 85 13.68 -13.25 -16.61
N ASN A 86 12.61 -13.98 -16.96
CA ASN A 86 12.59 -14.97 -18.04
C ASN A 86 11.91 -14.46 -19.32
N GLN A 87 11.84 -13.13 -19.51
CA GLN A 87 11.02 -12.49 -20.56
C GLN A 87 11.32 -12.97 -21.99
N THR A 88 12.54 -13.44 -22.28
CA THR A 88 12.96 -13.93 -23.60
C THR A 88 12.39 -15.31 -23.96
N GLU A 89 11.99 -16.08 -22.95
CA GLU A 89 11.44 -17.43 -23.11
C GLU A 89 9.90 -17.45 -23.12
N ILE A 90 9.28 -16.28 -22.88
CA ILE A 90 7.84 -16.13 -22.74
C ILE A 90 7.25 -15.54 -24.00
N THR A 91 6.51 -16.35 -24.75
CA THR A 91 5.65 -15.87 -25.83
C THR A 91 4.65 -14.84 -25.31
N ASP A 92 4.47 -13.74 -26.04
CA ASP A 92 3.57 -12.64 -25.69
C ASP A 92 3.81 -12.00 -24.32
N TYR A 93 5.07 -11.97 -23.86
CA TYR A 93 5.47 -11.36 -22.58
C TYR A 93 4.84 -9.98 -22.33
N ALA A 94 4.81 -9.10 -23.34
CA ALA A 94 4.25 -7.76 -23.20
C ALA A 94 2.75 -7.76 -22.83
N ALA A 95 1.96 -8.65 -23.43
CA ALA A 95 0.53 -8.76 -23.15
C ALA A 95 0.30 -9.35 -21.76
N ILE A 96 1.04 -10.42 -21.40
CA ILE A 96 0.95 -11.05 -20.08
C ILE A 96 1.35 -10.06 -18.98
N ARG A 97 2.47 -9.34 -19.16
CA ARG A 97 2.93 -8.30 -18.23
C ARG A 97 1.86 -7.24 -18.00
N LYS A 98 1.20 -6.78 -19.07
CA LYS A 98 0.13 -5.77 -18.98
C LYS A 98 -1.07 -6.30 -18.21
N ALA A 99 -1.50 -7.53 -18.47
CA ALA A 99 -2.62 -8.15 -17.77
C ALA A 99 -2.33 -8.31 -16.27
N LEU A 100 -1.14 -8.78 -15.90
CA LEU A 100 -0.74 -8.96 -14.51
C LEU A 100 -0.60 -7.63 -13.77
N LEU A 101 -0.06 -6.59 -14.41
CA LEU A 101 -0.03 -5.24 -13.83
C LEU A 101 -1.44 -4.72 -13.56
N GLY A 102 -2.37 -4.92 -14.49
CA GLY A 102 -3.77 -4.54 -14.31
C GLY A 102 -4.46 -5.30 -13.17
N ALA A 103 -4.14 -6.58 -12.98
CA ALA A 103 -4.61 -7.36 -11.84
C ALA A 103 -4.02 -6.86 -10.52
N GLU A 104 -2.72 -6.53 -10.49
CA GLU A 104 -2.05 -6.04 -9.29
C GLU A 104 -2.65 -4.73 -8.80
N LEU A 105 -2.84 -3.76 -9.69
CA LEU A 105 -3.46 -2.47 -9.34
C LEU A 105 -4.87 -2.65 -8.74
N LYS A 106 -5.65 -3.61 -9.22
CA LYS A 106 -6.97 -3.94 -8.66
C LYS A 106 -6.86 -4.52 -7.25
N LEU A 107 -5.91 -5.42 -7.02
CA LEU A 107 -5.67 -6.00 -5.70
C LEU A 107 -5.12 -4.96 -4.72
N GLU A 108 -4.23 -4.07 -5.16
CA GLU A 108 -3.73 -2.96 -4.34
C GLU A 108 -4.87 -2.03 -3.92
N LYS A 109 -5.75 -1.67 -4.85
CA LYS A 109 -6.95 -0.89 -4.53
C LYS A 109 -7.86 -1.62 -3.53
N GLN A 110 -8.02 -2.94 -3.66
CA GLN A 110 -8.78 -3.73 -2.68
C GLN A 110 -8.13 -3.71 -1.29
N GLN A 111 -6.81 -3.83 -1.20
CA GLN A 111 -6.10 -3.74 0.08
C GLN A 111 -6.25 -2.35 0.72
N GLN A 112 -6.26 -1.27 -0.08
CA GLN A 112 -6.54 0.08 0.41
C GLN A 112 -7.97 0.23 0.95
N ILE A 113 -8.96 -0.44 0.33
CA ILE A 113 -10.33 -0.48 0.87
C ILE A 113 -10.36 -1.15 2.25
N ILE A 114 -9.70 -2.32 2.40
CA ILE A 114 -9.58 -3.01 3.69
C ILE A 114 -8.97 -2.08 4.76
N LEU A 115 -7.92 -1.35 4.41
CA LEU A 115 -7.27 -0.39 5.30
C LEU A 115 -8.23 0.71 5.74
N ILE A 116 -8.96 1.31 4.80
CA ILE A 116 -9.93 2.38 5.11
C ILE A 116 -11.07 1.87 6.00
N ASP A 117 -11.62 0.69 5.72
CA ASP A 117 -12.66 0.07 6.54
C ASP A 117 -12.17 -0.12 7.99
N VAL A 118 -10.93 -0.58 8.13
CA VAL A 118 -10.33 -0.82 9.44
C VAL A 118 -10.00 0.48 10.16
N VAL A 119 -9.44 1.49 9.50
CA VAL A 119 -9.19 2.83 10.06
C VAL A 119 -10.48 3.50 10.51
N ASN A 120 -11.54 3.41 9.71
CA ASN A 120 -12.85 3.99 10.04
C ASN A 120 -13.52 3.33 11.26
N SER A 121 -13.06 2.14 11.67
CA SER A 121 -13.47 1.48 12.92
C SER A 121 -12.68 1.93 14.16
N MET A 122 -11.76 2.88 14.02
CA MET A 122 -10.85 3.32 15.09
C MET A 122 -11.12 4.76 15.52
N ASP A 123 -10.84 5.03 16.79
CA ASP A 123 -10.77 6.40 17.30
C ASP A 123 -9.40 7.02 17.00
N LEU A 124 -9.34 7.79 15.92
CA LEU A 124 -8.14 8.55 15.52
C LEU A 124 -8.01 9.83 16.35
N THR A 125 -6.77 10.21 16.65
CA THR A 125 -6.48 11.44 17.40
C THR A 125 -6.07 12.55 16.44
N ALA A 126 -6.70 13.72 16.52
CA ALA A 126 -6.21 14.89 15.81
C ALA A 126 -4.85 15.32 16.38
N CYS A 127 -3.86 15.50 15.53
CA CYS A 127 -2.51 15.88 15.90
C CYS A 127 -1.95 16.82 14.84
N SER A 128 -1.41 17.99 15.24
CA SER A 128 -0.88 18.99 14.30
C SER A 128 0.39 18.58 13.58
N THR A 129 1.13 17.60 14.13
CA THR A 129 2.37 17.07 13.58
C THR A 129 2.39 15.56 13.78
N PRO A 130 1.50 14.81 13.11
CA PRO A 130 1.51 13.36 13.18
C PRO A 130 2.80 12.85 12.50
N ASN A 131 3.27 11.70 12.98
CA ASN A 131 4.41 11.02 12.39
C ASN A 131 4.12 9.52 12.41
N ASN A 132 3.09 9.15 11.66
CA ASN A 132 2.63 7.78 11.59
C ASN A 132 3.63 6.93 10.82
N SER A 133 4.27 7.50 9.79
CA SER A 133 5.27 6.79 8.99
C SER A 133 6.45 6.29 9.82
N ASP A 134 6.99 7.10 10.75
CA ASP A 134 8.15 6.68 11.55
C ASP A 134 7.81 5.52 12.49
N LYS A 135 6.57 5.39 12.95
CA LYS A 135 6.14 4.25 13.78
C LYS A 135 6.21 2.92 13.04
N TYR A 136 6.13 2.95 11.71
CA TYR A 136 6.15 1.76 10.86
C TYR A 136 7.49 1.56 10.15
N LEU A 137 8.22 2.63 9.86
CA LEU A 137 9.44 2.61 9.05
C LEU A 137 10.74 2.64 9.86
N ALA A 138 10.67 2.86 11.18
CA ALA A 138 11.81 2.76 12.10
C ALA A 138 12.07 1.30 12.52
#